data_AF-A0A2K3K4S3-F1
#
_entry.id   AF-A0A2K3K4S3-F1
#
_cell.length_a   1.000
_cell.length_b   1.000
_cell.length_c   1.000
_cell.angle_alpha   90.00
_cell.angle_beta   90.00
_cell.angle_gamma   90.00
#
_symmetry.space_group_name_H-M   'P 1'
#
loop_
_entity.id
_entity.type
_entity.pdbx_description
1 polymer ?
#
loop_
_entity_poly.entity_id
_entity_poly.type
_entity_poly.pdbx_seq_one_letter_code
_entity_poly.pdbx_strand_id
1 'polypeptide(L)'
;MSVASPELVVDVLNKLSNAGILALSFFRWAEKQKGFEHSTESFHALIEALGKIKQFKMIWNLVDDDMKQRKLLNGDTFSLIARRYVRARIIKEALKTFERMEKYELKPQISDFNK
;
A
#
# COMPACT_ATOMS: atom_id res chain seq x y z
N MET A 1 16.40 -16.47 -15.55
CA MET A 1 15.95 -15.08 -15.62
C MET A 1 14.71 -14.96 -14.75
N SER A 2 14.72 -14.15 -13.68
CA SER A 2 13.47 -13.76 -13.03
C SER A 2 12.69 -12.93 -14.05
N VAL A 3 11.42 -13.26 -14.27
CA VAL A 3 10.60 -12.73 -15.37
C VAL A 3 10.15 -11.28 -15.11
N ALA A 4 10.32 -10.78 -13.89
CA ALA A 4 10.01 -9.41 -13.51
C ALA A 4 11.06 -8.88 -12.52
N SER A 5 11.59 -7.68 -12.78
CA SER A 5 12.34 -6.92 -11.77
C SER A 5 11.37 -6.14 -10.88
N PRO A 6 11.66 -5.97 -9.58
CA PRO A 6 10.81 -5.18 -8.67
C PRO A 6 10.48 -3.78 -9.21
N GLU A 7 11.44 -3.12 -9.85
CA GLU A 7 11.29 -1.79 -10.43
C GLU A 7 10.25 -1.77 -11.56
N LEU A 8 10.27 -2.80 -12.42
CA LEU A 8 9.31 -2.90 -13.52
C LEU A 8 7.90 -3.15 -12.99
N VAL A 9 7.77 -3.94 -11.92
CA VAL A 9 6.47 -4.19 -11.28
C VAL A 9 5.90 -2.89 -10.70
N VAL A 10 6.72 -2.07 -10.05
CA VAL A 10 6.32 -0.74 -9.55
C VAL A 10 5.86 0.15 -10.71
N ASP A 11 6.60 0.21 -11.81
CA ASP A 11 6.24 1.03 -12.98
C ASP A 11 4.90 0.63 -13.59
N VAL A 12 4.66 -0.68 -13.74
CA VAL A 12 3.38 -1.18 -14.26
C VAL A 12 2.25 -0.89 -13.29
N LEU A 13 2.43 -1.09 -11.98
CA LEU A 13 1.41 -0.77 -10.97
C LEU A 13 1.06 0.73 -10.95
N ASN A 14 2.05 1.60 -11.09
CA ASN A 14 1.84 3.05 -11.19
C ASN A 14 1.01 3.42 -12.42
N LYS A 15 1.29 2.80 -13.57
CA LYS A 15 0.47 2.95 -14.79
C LYS A 15 -0.95 2.42 -14.61
N LEU A 16 -1.12 1.36 -13.82
CA LEU A 16 -2.42 0.78 -13.46
C LEU A 16 -3.11 1.49 -12.28
N SER A 17 -2.60 2.64 -11.80
CA SER A 17 -3.12 3.27 -10.58
C SER A 17 -4.61 3.65 -10.65
N ASN A 18 -5.20 3.83 -11.84
CA ASN A 18 -6.64 4.10 -11.97
C ASN A 18 -7.48 2.83 -12.22
N ALA A 19 -6.86 1.66 -12.25
CA ALA A 19 -7.49 0.36 -12.52
C ALA A 19 -7.20 -0.62 -11.37
N GLY A 20 -7.66 -0.30 -10.16
CA GLY A 20 -7.27 -1.01 -8.92
C GLY A 20 -7.44 -2.53 -8.94
N ILE A 21 -8.47 -3.06 -9.61
CA ILE A 21 -8.65 -4.52 -9.75
C ILE A 21 -7.59 -5.12 -10.68
N LEU A 22 -7.26 -4.46 -11.80
CA LEU A 22 -6.19 -4.91 -12.69
C LEU A 22 -4.81 -4.80 -12.02
N ALA A 23 -4.58 -3.74 -11.26
CA ALA A 23 -3.36 -3.58 -10.46
C ALA A 23 -3.19 -4.74 -9.48
N LEU A 24 -4.26 -5.15 -8.78
CA LEU A 24 -4.24 -6.32 -7.91
C LEU A 24 -3.95 -7.61 -8.69
N SER A 25 -4.62 -7.84 -9.82
CA SER A 25 -4.39 -9.04 -10.63
C SER A 25 -2.94 -9.13 -11.09
N PHE A 26 -2.35 -8.02 -11.54
CA PHE A 26 -0.94 -7.95 -11.91
C PHE A 26 -0.01 -8.17 -10.71
N PHE A 27 -0.30 -7.54 -9.57
CA PHE A 27 0.47 -7.73 -8.32
C PHE A 27 0.54 -9.21 -7.90
N ARG A 28 -0.60 -9.92 -7.94
CA ARG A 28 -0.67 -11.35 -7.60
C ARG A 28 -0.06 -12.25 -8.67
N TRP A 29 -0.04 -11.82 -9.94
CA TRP A 29 0.73 -12.51 -10.98
C TRP A 29 2.23 -12.38 -10.75
N ALA A 30 2.72 -11.19 -10.38
CA ALA A 30 4.14 -10.94 -10.10
C ALA A 30 4.64 -11.80 -8.92
N GLU A 31 3.83 -11.93 -7.87
CA GLU A 31 4.12 -12.77 -6.70
C GLU A 31 4.28 -14.26 -7.03
N LYS A 32 3.67 -14.74 -8.12
CA LYS A 32 3.82 -16.14 -8.57
C LYS A 32 5.09 -16.38 -9.38
N GLN A 33 5.84 -15.33 -9.73
CA GLN A 33 7.08 -15.49 -10.48
C GLN A 33 8.17 -16.06 -9.57
N LYS A 34 8.92 -17.05 -10.07
CA LYS A 34 9.94 -17.75 -9.28
C LYS A 34 11.00 -16.77 -8.76
N GLY A 35 11.14 -16.71 -7.44
CA GLY A 35 12.13 -15.87 -6.75
C GLY A 35 11.80 -14.37 -6.77
N PHE A 36 10.57 -14.00 -7.11
CA PHE A 36 10.13 -12.61 -7.03
C PHE A 36 9.55 -12.30 -5.65
N GLU A 37 9.95 -11.17 -5.10
CA GLU A 37 9.39 -10.62 -3.86
C GLU A 37 9.01 -9.16 -4.07
N HIS A 38 7.86 -8.78 -3.51
CA HIS A 38 7.39 -7.40 -3.55
C HIS A 38 8.19 -6.51 -2.61
N SER A 39 8.50 -5.30 -3.06
CA SER A 39 9.10 -4.26 -2.24
C SER A 39 8.03 -3.40 -1.58
N THR A 40 8.42 -2.54 -0.64
CA THR A 40 7.51 -1.56 -0.03
C THR A 40 6.84 -0.67 -1.08
N GLU A 41 7.57 -0.28 -2.12
CA GLU A 41 7.10 0.59 -3.19
C GLU A 41 6.03 -0.10 -4.05
N SER A 42 6.14 -1.41 -4.32
CA SER A 42 5.12 -2.12 -5.08
C SER A 42 3.82 -2.27 -4.28
N PHE A 43 3.92 -2.46 -2.97
CA PHE A 43 2.76 -2.38 -2.07
C PHE A 43 2.14 -0.98 -2.06
N HIS A 44 2.95 0.08 -1.97
CA HIS A 44 2.44 1.47 -2.01
C HIS A 44 1.72 1.78 -3.31
N ALA A 45 2.26 1.35 -4.45
CA ALA A 45 1.60 1.52 -5.75
C ALA A 45 0.23 0.80 -5.80
N LEU A 46 0.15 -0.43 -5.27
CA LEU A 46 -1.12 -1.15 -5.15
C LEU A 46 -2.10 -0.46 -4.19
N ILE A 47 -1.63 0.01 -3.03
CA ILE A 47 -2.44 0.74 -2.04
C ILE A 47 -3.03 2.02 -2.65
N GLU A 48 -2.26 2.79 -3.42
CA GLU A 48 -2.77 3.97 -4.12
C GLU A 48 -3.90 3.58 -5.09
N ALA A 49 -3.71 2.51 -5.86
CA ALA A 49 -4.69 2.05 -6.84
C ALA A 49 -6.00 1.56 -6.18
N LEU A 50 -5.90 0.74 -5.13
CA LEU A 50 -7.05 0.27 -4.36
C LEU A 50 -7.73 1.42 -3.60
N GLY A 51 -6.96 2.39 -3.13
CA GLY A 51 -7.46 3.56 -2.42
C GLY A 51 -8.24 4.51 -3.32
N LYS A 52 -7.93 4.56 -4.62
CA LYS A 52 -8.72 5.30 -5.64
C LYS A 52 -10.11 4.73 -5.83
N ILE A 53 -10.25 3.41 -5.74
CA ILE A 53 -11.54 2.71 -5.82
C ILE A 53 -12.14 2.37 -4.43
N LYS A 54 -11.64 3.00 -3.36
CA LYS A 54 -12.13 2.89 -1.97
C LYS A 54 -12.15 1.46 -1.40
N GLN A 55 -11.28 0.57 -1.89
CA GLN A 55 -11.15 -0.80 -1.38
C GLN A 55 -10.32 -0.86 -0.09
N PHE A 56 -10.73 -0.10 0.93
CA PHE A 56 -9.96 0.09 2.17
C PHE A 56 -9.84 -1.18 3.02
N LYS A 57 -10.89 -2.02 3.06
CA LYS A 57 -10.81 -3.32 3.76
C LYS A 57 -9.67 -4.16 3.20
N MET A 58 -9.54 -4.17 1.88
CA MET A 58 -8.50 -4.93 1.20
C MET A 58 -7.10 -4.33 1.44
N ILE A 59 -6.98 -3.01 1.48
CA ILE A 59 -5.73 -2.33 1.88
C ILE A 59 -5.29 -2.78 3.28
N TRP A 60 -6.21 -2.81 4.25
CA TRP A 60 -5.87 -3.23 5.61
C TRP A 60 -5.49 -4.71 5.69
N ASN A 61 -6.14 -5.59 4.92
CA ASN A 61 -5.70 -6.98 4.81
C ASN A 61 -4.26 -7.08 4.27
N LEU A 62 -3.89 -6.29 3.26
CA LEU A 62 -2.51 -6.28 2.75
C LEU A 62 -1.50 -5.81 3.82
N VAL A 63 -1.87 -4.79 4.59
CA VAL A 63 -1.04 -4.26 5.69
C VAL A 63 -0.84 -5.31 6.79
N ASP A 64 -1.93 -5.93 7.24
CA ASP A 64 -1.94 -6.85 8.38
C ASP A 64 -1.36 -8.22 8.04
N ASP A 65 -1.73 -8.78 6.89
CA ASP A 65 -1.41 -10.17 6.52
C ASP A 65 -0.08 -10.28 5.79
N ASP A 66 0.31 -9.25 5.01
CA ASP A 66 1.46 -9.33 4.11
C ASP A 66 2.60 -8.39 4.54
N MET A 67 2.38 -7.07 4.52
CA MET A 67 3.45 -6.10 4.76
C MET A 67 4.04 -6.20 6.17
N LYS A 68 3.18 -6.43 7.19
CA LYS A 68 3.62 -6.59 8.58
C LYS A 68 4.57 -7.77 8.74
N GLN A 69 4.21 -8.94 8.20
CA GLN A 69 5.00 -10.17 8.32
C GLN A 69 6.35 -10.04 7.62
N ARG A 70 6.37 -9.32 6.49
CA ARG A 70 7.59 -9.07 5.70
C ARG A 70 8.42 -7.88 6.18
N LYS A 71 8.01 -7.20 7.26
CA LYS A 71 8.66 -5.99 7.80
C LYS A 71 8.82 -4.85 6.77
N LEU A 72 7.83 -4.69 5.90
CA LEU A 72 7.81 -3.67 4.83
C LEU A 72 7.07 -2.38 5.23
N LEU A 73 6.49 -2.32 6.44
CA LEU A 73 5.73 -1.17 6.89
C LEU A 73 6.64 0.00 7.30
N ASN A 74 6.24 1.21 6.90
CA ASN A 74 6.88 2.46 7.28
C ASN A 74 5.83 3.59 7.40
N GLY A 75 6.22 4.76 7.91
CA GLY A 75 5.32 5.90 8.10
C GLY A 75 4.64 6.38 6.81
N ASP A 76 5.32 6.26 5.66
CA ASP A 76 4.75 6.60 4.35
C ASP A 76 3.57 5.71 3.96
N THR A 77 3.57 4.44 4.40
CA THR A 77 2.44 3.52 4.22
C THR A 77 1.17 4.08 4.86
N PHE A 78 1.25 4.51 6.12
CA PHE A 78 0.11 5.04 6.87
C PHE A 78 -0.31 6.42 6.37
N SER A 79 0.67 7.27 6.04
CA SER A 79 0.43 8.57 5.41
C SER A 79 -0.33 8.41 4.08
N LEU A 80 0.04 7.43 3.26
CA LEU A 80 -0.64 7.11 2.01
C LEU A 80 -2.10 6.71 2.25
N ILE A 81 -2.34 5.78 3.18
CA ILE A 81 -3.70 5.32 3.52
C ILE A 81 -4.56 6.47 4.05
N ALA A 82 -4.01 7.29 4.95
CA ALA A 82 -4.69 8.46 5.48
C ALA A 82 -5.08 9.45 4.38
N ARG A 83 -4.15 9.79 3.45
CA ARG A 83 -4.45 10.64 2.28
C ARG A 83 -5.56 10.05 1.41
N ARG A 84 -5.57 8.73 1.22
CA ARG A 84 -6.65 8.05 0.46
C ARG A 84 -8.01 8.18 1.16
N TYR A 85 -8.07 8.05 2.49
CA TYR A 85 -9.28 8.30 3.26
C TYR A 85 -9.75 9.76 3.18
N VAL A 86 -8.83 10.73 3.29
CA VAL A 86 -9.15 12.16 3.16
C VAL A 86 -9.74 12.47 1.79
N ARG A 87 -9.10 11.99 0.71
CA ARG A 87 -9.62 12.13 -0.66
C ARG A 87 -11.00 11.47 -0.85
N ALA A 88 -11.28 10.41 -0.09
CA ALA A 88 -12.60 9.76 -0.07
C ALA A 88 -13.62 10.44 0.85
N ARG A 89 -13.24 11.52 1.55
CA ARG A 89 -14.02 12.27 2.56
C ARG A 89 -14.38 11.45 3.82
N ILE A 90 -13.54 10.48 4.20
CA ILE A 90 -13.73 9.62 5.37
C ILE A 90 -12.74 10.05 6.47
N ILE A 91 -12.91 11.27 6.98
CA ILE A 91 -11.92 11.94 7.84
C ILE A 91 -11.65 11.16 9.15
N LYS A 92 -12.70 10.60 9.75
CA LYS A 92 -12.57 9.83 11.00
C LYS A 92 -11.61 8.63 10.85
N GLU A 93 -11.65 7.94 9.70
CA GLU A 93 -10.75 6.80 9.47
C GLU A 93 -9.34 7.24 9.07
N ALA A 94 -9.19 8.44 8.47
CA ALA A 94 -7.87 9.02 8.25
C ALA A 94 -7.14 9.27 9.58
N LEU A 95 -7.81 9.87 10.57
CA LEU A 95 -7.22 10.12 11.90
C LEU A 95 -6.85 8.81 12.61
N LYS A 96 -7.76 7.83 12.61
CA LYS A 96 -7.50 6.50 13.17
C LYS A 96 -6.34 5.76 12.50
N THR A 97 -5.99 6.11 11.26
CA THR A 97 -4.85 5.48 10.57
C THR A 97 -3.55 5.79 11.29
N PHE A 98 -3.39 7.00 11.83
CA PHE A 98 -2.21 7.40 12.61
C PHE A 98 -2.21 6.78 14.01
N GLU A 99 -3.36 6.72 14.67
CA GLU A 99 -3.51 6.01 15.97
C GLU A 99 -3.09 4.54 15.86
N ARG A 100 -3.36 3.91 14.70
CA ARG A 100 -2.97 2.51 14.45
C ARG A 100 -1.47 2.31 14.31
N MET A 101 -0.66 3.33 14.00
CA MET A 101 0.79 3.16 13.79
C MET A 101 1.49 2.55 15.00
N GLU A 102 1.06 2.91 16.22
CA GLU A 102 1.62 2.39 17.47
C GLU A 102 1.51 0.86 17.57
N LYS A 103 0.43 0.27 17.02
CA LYS A 103 0.23 -1.20 16.95
C LYS A 103 1.27 -1.91 16.09
N TYR A 104 1.94 -1.18 15.20
CA TYR A 104 2.99 -1.70 14.31
C TYR A 104 4.38 -1.25 14.76
N GLU A 105 4.53 -0.80 16.01
CA GLU A 105 5.80 -0.31 16.57
C GLU A 105 6.37 0.91 15.84
N LEU A 106 5.53 1.60 15.07
CA LEU A 106 5.86 2.84 14.38
C LEU A 106 5.29 4.01 15.18
N LYS A 107 6.12 5.03 15.43
CA LYS A 107 5.67 6.27 16.07
C LYS A 107 5.25 7.28 15.01
N PRO A 108 4.03 7.85 15.09
CA PRO A 108 3.65 8.97 14.22
C PRO A 108 4.63 10.13 14.36
N GLN A 109 5.07 10.70 13.25
CA GLN A 109 5.88 11.92 13.23
C GLN A 109 5.02 13.12 12.85
N ILE A 110 5.40 14.33 13.29
CA ILE A 110 4.69 15.57 12.92
C ILE A 110 4.61 15.73 11.40
N SER A 111 5.64 15.29 10.67
CA SER A 111 5.67 15.29 9.20
C SER A 111 4.60 14.41 8.57
N ASP A 112 4.12 13.36 9.25
CA ASP A 112 3.10 12.45 8.71
C ASP A 112 1.71 13.11 8.65
N PHE A 113 1.45 14.09 9.52
CA PHE A 113 0.20 14.87 9.54
C PHE A 113 0.19 16.02 8.52
N ASN A 114 1.38 16.44 8.04
CA ASN A 114 1.57 17.62 7.19
C ASN A 114 1.84 17.28 5.71
N LYS A 115 1.74 16.00 5.31
CA LYS A 115 1.98 15.50 3.95
C LYS A 115 0.72 15.40 3.09
#